data_AF-A0A392T113-F1
#
_entry.id   AF-A0A392T113-F1
#
_cell.length_a   1.000
_cell.length_b   1.000
_cell.length_c   1.000
_cell.angle_alpha   90.00
_cell.angle_beta   90.00
_cell.angle_gamma   90.00
#
_symmetry.space_group_name_H-M   'P 1'
#
loop_
_entity.id
_entity.type
_entity.pdbx_description
1 polymer ?
#
loop_
_entity_poly.entity_id
_entity_poly.type
_entity_poly.pdbx_seq_one_letter_code
_entity_poly.pdbx_strand_id
1 'polypeptide(L)'
;MDSLFESEFVTNEDESVRLDEEGVEMTRLVSRFPLCWTKEHFDQPTEYYLTKEGNMSSEELAGLEKLQAYVNGFIPARCVDRGGNPILD
;
A
#
# COMPACT_ATOMS: atom_id res chain seq x y z
N MET A 1 4.82 4.90 -14.04
CA MET A 1 4.78 3.49 -13.65
C MET A 1 3.81 3.42 -12.49
N ASP A 2 2.57 2.99 -12.76
CA ASP A 2 1.50 2.97 -11.75
C ASP A 2 1.76 1.87 -10.73
N SER A 3 2.45 2.24 -9.65
CA SER A 3 2.93 1.37 -8.57
C SER A 3 1.82 0.65 -7.78
N LEU A 4 0.56 1.02 -8.00
CA LEU A 4 -0.61 0.58 -7.22
C LEU A 4 -1.16 -0.79 -7.63
N PHE A 5 -0.90 -1.26 -8.84
CA PHE A 5 -1.49 -2.49 -9.38
C PHE A 5 -0.40 -3.48 -9.83
N GLU A 6 -0.72 -4.76 -9.75
CA GLU A 6 0.08 -5.88 -10.26
C GLU A 6 -0.79 -6.75 -11.15
N SER A 7 -0.18 -7.40 -12.14
CA SER A 7 -0.89 -8.30 -13.05
C SER A 7 -0.94 -9.71 -12.46
N GLU A 8 -2.13 -10.26 -12.29
CA GLU A 8 -2.31 -11.68 -11.98
C GLU A 8 -3.02 -12.41 -13.12
N PHE A 9 -2.78 -13.72 -13.24
CA PHE A 9 -3.46 -14.56 -14.21
C PHE A 9 -4.91 -14.78 -13.82
N VAL A 10 -5.81 -14.69 -14.80
CA VAL A 10 -7.20 -15.07 -14.61
C VAL A 10 -7.28 -16.58 -14.71
N THR A 11 -7.78 -17.25 -13.67
CA THR A 11 -7.95 -18.71 -13.64
C THR A 11 -9.40 -19.13 -13.89
N ASN A 12 -9.57 -20.35 -14.43
CA ASN A 12 -10.85 -21.05 -14.50
C ASN A 12 -11.18 -21.72 -13.15
N GLU A 13 -12.35 -22.36 -13.05
CA GLU A 13 -12.75 -23.14 -11.86
C GLU A 13 -11.80 -24.32 -11.57
N ASP A 14 -11.14 -24.86 -12.59
CA ASP A 14 -10.11 -25.90 -12.50
C ASP A 14 -8.70 -25.35 -12.24
N GLU A 15 -8.58 -24.06 -11.87
CA GLU A 15 -7.33 -23.37 -11.54
C GLU A 15 -6.37 -23.16 -12.73
N SER A 16 -6.73 -23.62 -13.93
CA SER A 16 -5.98 -23.37 -15.17
C SER A 16 -6.05 -21.91 -15.61
N VAL A 17 -4.96 -21.39 -16.20
CA VAL A 17 -4.92 -20.02 -16.75
C VAL A 17 -5.84 -19.91 -17.95
N ARG A 18 -6.70 -18.89 -17.95
CA ARG A 18 -7.61 -18.59 -19.05
C ARG A 18 -6.83 -18.02 -20.23
N LEU A 19 -7.16 -18.50 -21.43
CA LEU A 19 -6.65 -17.95 -22.68
C LEU A 19 -7.72 -17.08 -23.34
N ASP A 20 -7.30 -16.02 -24.01
CA ASP A 20 -8.18 -15.21 -24.87
C ASP A 20 -8.43 -15.88 -26.24
N GLU A 21 -9.13 -15.18 -27.13
CA GLU A 21 -9.49 -15.69 -28.47
C GLU A 21 -8.26 -15.94 -29.37
N GLU A 22 -7.11 -15.35 -29.02
CA GLU A 22 -5.84 -15.47 -29.74
C GLU A 22 -4.92 -16.52 -29.09
N GLY A 23 -5.37 -17.15 -28.00
CA GLY A 23 -4.62 -18.16 -27.25
C GLY A 23 -3.61 -17.57 -26.27
N VAL A 24 -3.71 -16.28 -25.95
CA VAL A 24 -2.81 -15.58 -25.02
C VAL A 24 -3.37 -15.65 -23.60
N GLU A 25 -2.48 -15.84 -22.62
CA GLU A 25 -2.86 -15.88 -21.20
C GLU A 25 -3.48 -14.57 -20.73
N MET A 26 -4.70 -14.68 -20.23
CA MET A 26 -5.47 -13.55 -19.77
C MET A 26 -4.99 -13.13 -18.38
N THR A 27 -4.72 -11.84 -18.23
CA THR A 27 -4.30 -11.24 -16.95
C THR A 27 -5.29 -10.17 -16.53
N ARG A 28 -5.42 -9.95 -15.21
CA ARG A 28 -6.16 -8.85 -14.62
C ARG A 28 -5.27 -8.03 -13.71
N LEU A 29 -5.57 -6.74 -13.59
CA LEU A 29 -4.90 -5.87 -12.63
C LEU A 29 -5.53 -6.06 -11.25
N VAL A 30 -4.70 -6.39 -10.27
CA VAL A 30 -5.07 -6.44 -8.85
C VAL A 30 -4.31 -5.38 -8.07
N SER A 31 -4.99 -4.75 -7.12
CA SER A 31 -4.35 -3.73 -6.29
C SER A 31 -3.32 -4.37 -5.36
N ARG A 32 -2.08 -3.87 -5.40
CA ARG A 32 -0.98 -4.32 -4.53
C ARG A 32 -1.20 -3.99 -3.06
N PHE A 33 -2.02 -2.98 -2.81
CA PHE A 33 -2.44 -2.56 -1.48
C PHE A 33 -3.94 -2.82 -1.34
N PRO A 34 -4.43 -3.21 -0.15
CA PRO A 34 -5.86 -3.33 0.10
C PRO A 34 -6.50 -1.94 -0.01
N LEU A 35 -6.99 -1.60 -1.21
CA LEU A 35 -7.73 -0.36 -1.45
C LEU A 35 -9.10 -0.38 -0.75
N CYS A 36 -9.53 -1.56 -0.32
CA CYS A 36 -10.62 -1.78 0.61
C CYS A 36 -10.22 -2.86 1.62
N TRP A 37 -10.57 -2.66 2.89
CA TRP A 37 -10.35 -3.66 3.93
C TRP A 37 -11.49 -4.68 3.91
N THR A 38 -11.17 -5.96 3.73
CA THR A 38 -12.17 -7.04 3.92
C THR A 38 -12.18 -7.48 5.38
N LYS A 39 -13.20 -8.26 5.79
CA LYS A 39 -13.30 -8.79 7.15
C LYS A 39 -12.04 -9.55 7.58
N GLU A 40 -11.46 -10.32 6.66
CA GLU A 40 -10.24 -11.11 6.87
C GLU A 40 -9.04 -10.24 7.27
N HIS A 41 -8.99 -8.98 6.84
CA HIS A 41 -7.93 -8.05 7.20
C HIS A 41 -8.02 -7.62 8.67
N PHE A 42 -9.22 -7.61 9.25
CA PHE A 42 -9.43 -7.33 10.68
C PHE A 42 -9.11 -8.53 11.57
N ASP A 43 -9.06 -9.73 11.01
CA ASP A 43 -8.70 -10.95 11.73
C ASP A 43 -7.18 -11.08 11.88
N GLN A 44 -6.39 -10.34 11.09
CA GLN A 44 -4.93 -10.29 11.20
C GLN A 44 -4.48 -9.34 12.32
N PRO A 45 -3.46 -9.70 13.11
CA PRO A 45 -2.89 -8.82 14.11
C PRO A 45 -2.15 -7.66 13.43
N THR A 46 -2.06 -6.50 14.08
CA THR A 46 -1.46 -5.29 13.50
C THR A 46 -0.04 -5.54 12.99
N GLU A 47 0.74 -6.37 13.69
CA GLU A 47 2.10 -6.75 13.34
C GLU A 47 2.23 -7.39 11.96
N TYR A 48 1.16 -8.00 11.45
CA TYR A 48 1.13 -8.58 10.10
C TYR A 48 1.36 -7.51 9.01
N TYR A 49 0.92 -6.28 9.27
CA TYR A 49 1.03 -5.15 8.34
C TYR A 49 2.25 -4.26 8.60
N LEU A 50 3.07 -4.58 9.61
CA LEU A 50 4.23 -3.79 9.97
C LEU A 50 5.51 -4.38 9.36
N THR A 51 6.20 -3.57 8.56
CA THR A 51 7.56 -3.90 8.14
C THR A 51 8.54 -3.55 9.27
N LYS A 52 9.24 -4.54 9.81
CA LYS A 52 10.30 -4.33 10.81
C LYS A 52 11.59 -3.94 10.10
N GLU A 53 12.32 -2.95 10.62
CA GLU A 53 13.63 -2.53 10.08
C GLU A 53 14.60 -3.71 9.88
N GLY A 54 14.60 -4.69 10.80
CA GLY A 54 15.46 -5.87 10.69
C GLY A 54 15.20 -6.76 9.47
N ASN A 55 14.06 -6.60 8.79
CA ASN A 55 13.72 -7.35 7.57
C ASN A 55 13.92 -6.52 6.29
N MET A 56 14.34 -5.26 6.40
CA MET A 56 14.50 -4.37 5.26
C MET A 56 15.85 -4.59 4.57
N SER A 57 15.85 -4.48 3.25
CA SER A 57 17.07 -4.38 2.45
C SER A 57 17.82 -3.07 2.71
N SER A 58 19.08 -3.00 2.28
CA SER A 58 19.87 -1.76 2.39
C SER A 58 19.24 -0.58 1.66
N GLU A 59 18.53 -0.82 0.55
CA GLU A 59 17.85 0.23 -0.22
C GLU A 59 16.62 0.76 0.54
N GLU A 60 15.83 -0.14 1.11
CA GLU A 60 14.66 0.21 1.90
C GLU A 60 15.04 0.98 3.17
N LEU A 61 16.13 0.59 3.85
CA LEU A 61 16.66 1.33 5.01
C LEU A 61 17.06 2.77 4.63
N ALA A 62 17.72 2.96 3.48
CA ALA A 62 18.05 4.30 2.99
C ALA A 62 16.79 5.11 2.62
N GLY A 63 15.73 4.45 2.15
CA GLY A 63 14.41 5.06 1.95
C GLY A 63 13.75 5.48 3.26
N LEU A 64 13.80 4.62 4.27
CA LEU A 64 13.27 4.87 5.60
C LEU A 64 13.96 6.06 6.29
N GLU A 65 15.29 6.14 6.20
CA GLU A 65 16.06 7.26 6.76
C GLU A 65 15.63 8.61 6.15
N LYS A 66 15.42 8.66 4.83
CA LYS A 66 14.91 9.86 4.14
C LYS A 66 13.52 10.25 4.63
N LEU A 67 12.63 9.27 4.83
CA LEU A 67 11.29 9.51 5.35
C LEU A 67 11.35 10.04 6.80
N GLN A 68 12.18 9.44 7.65
CA GLN A 68 12.37 9.91 9.02
C GLN A 68 12.89 11.35 9.06
N ALA A 69 13.90 11.68 8.24
CA ALA A 69 14.42 13.04 8.13
C ALA A 69 13.35 14.04 7.68
N TYR A 70 12.52 13.65 6.70
CA TYR A 70 11.39 14.47 6.25
C TYR A 70 10.36 14.71 7.36
N VAL A 71 9.93 13.66 8.06
CA VAL A 71 8.97 13.73 9.18
C VAL A 71 9.51 14.60 10.31
N ASN A 72 10.78 14.41 10.69
CA ASN A 72 11.43 15.20 11.74
C ASN A 72 11.58 16.69 11.36
N GLY A 73 11.60 16.99 10.06
CA GLY A 73 11.64 18.35 9.54
C GLY A 73 10.28 19.06 9.49
N PHE A 74 9.17 18.36 9.75
CA PHE A 74 7.85 19.01 9.74
C PHE A 74 7.72 20.01 10.88
N ILE A 75 7.27 21.20 10.52
CA ILE A 75 6.75 22.16 11.49
C ILE A 75 5.24 21.89 11.59
N PRO A 76 4.71 21.50 12.76
CA PRO A 76 3.29 21.26 12.93
C PRO A 76 2.49 22.50 12.49
N ALA A 77 1.64 22.34 11.48
CA ALA A 77 0.73 23.40 11.09
C ALA A 77 -0.33 23.54 12.18
N ARG A 78 -0.50 24.76 12.72
CA ARG A 78 -1.64 25.06 13.59
C ARG A 78 -2.87 25.11 12.70
N CYS A 79 -3.76 24.13 12.86
CA CYS A 79 -5.11 24.23 12.31
C CYS A 79 -5.77 25.45 12.94
N VAL A 80 -6.16 26.42 12.13
CA VAL A 80 -6.83 27.63 12.61
C VAL A 80 -8.16 27.81 11.89
N ASP A 81 -9.14 28.37 12.59
CA ASP A 81 -10.40 28.78 11.97
C ASP A 81 -10.19 30.01 11.05
N ARG A 82 -11.26 30.47 10.41
CA ARG A 82 -11.21 31.66 9.54
C ARG A 82 -10.77 32.93 10.30
N GLY A 83 -10.93 32.97 11.62
CA GLY A 83 -10.50 34.06 12.51
C GLY A 83 -9.06 33.92 13.02
N GLY A 84 -8.35 32.84 12.68
CA GLY A 84 -6.99 32.58 13.15
C GLY A 84 -6.93 31.93 14.53
N ASN A 85 -8.04 31.48 15.11
CA ASN A 85 -8.04 30.77 16.39
C ASN A 85 -7.63 29.31 16.19
N PRO A 86 -6.80 28.74 17.08
CA PRO A 86 -6.42 27.33 16.98
C PRO A 86 -7.66 26.44 17.10
N ILE A 87 -7.83 25.55 16.13
CA ILE A 87 -8.75 24.42 16.18
C ILE A 87 -8.03 23.34 16.96
N LEU A 88 -8.57 23.01 18.14
CA LEU A 88 -8.09 21.91 18.98
C LEU A 88 -8.86 20.63 18.60
N ASP A 89 -8.16 19.50 18.59
CA ASP A 89 -8.74 18.15 18.51
C ASP A 89 -9.27 17.73 19.90
#